data_AF-A0A9W6D145-F1
#
_entry.id   AF-A0A9W6D145-F1
#
_cell.length_a   1.000
_cell.length_b   1.000
_cell.length_c   1.000
_cell.angle_alpha   90.00
_cell.angle_beta   90.00
_cell.angle_gamma   90.00
#
_symmetry.space_group_name_H-M   'P 1'
#
loop_
_entity.id
_entity.type
_entity.pdbx_description
1 polymer ?
#
loop_
_entity_poly.entity_id
_entity_poly.type
_entity_poly.pdbx_seq_one_letter_code
_entity_poly.pdbx_strand_id
1 'polypeptide(L)'
;MKKGSGMIWLEMISTRAAGIIEAEKILEICRQTHQSIAGEKLLKMTVFCNTRYATDISIHLQWKSNPGNGSVLGRELSSALAGLGLISHTLWIEQEEF
;
A
#
# COMPACT_ATOMS: atom_id res chain seq x y z
N MET A 1 27.55 18.80 -5.29
CA MET A 1 27.31 17.46 -4.74
C MET A 1 25.84 17.34 -4.35
N LYS A 2 25.00 16.70 -5.16
CA LYS A 2 23.66 16.29 -4.69
C LYS A 2 23.86 15.13 -3.73
N LYS A 3 23.35 15.28 -2.50
CA LYS A 3 23.31 14.23 -1.48
C LYS A 3 22.56 13.05 -2.09
N GLY A 4 23.18 11.86 -2.16
CA GLY A 4 22.53 10.69 -2.73
C GLY A 4 21.21 10.43 -2.00
N SER A 5 20.09 10.72 -2.65
CA SER A 5 18.77 10.34 -2.17
C SER A 5 18.74 8.82 -2.17
N GLY A 6 18.60 8.21 -1.00
CA GLY A 6 18.34 6.77 -0.94
C GLY A 6 17.11 6.45 -1.79
N MET A 7 17.20 5.41 -2.63
CA MET A 7 16.09 4.98 -3.48
C MET A 7 14.83 4.76 -2.63
N ILE A 8 13.73 5.41 -2.99
CA ILE A 8 12.43 5.17 -2.37
C ILE A 8 11.81 3.96 -3.05
N TRP A 9 11.37 3.01 -2.23
CA TRP A 9 10.67 1.83 -2.68
C TRP A 9 9.18 2.03 -2.44
N LEU A 10 8.36 1.80 -3.45
CA LEU A 10 6.91 1.89 -3.38
C LEU A 10 6.32 0.49 -3.49
N GLU A 11 5.76 0.02 -2.40
CA GLU A 11 4.96 -1.20 -2.37
C GLU A 11 3.49 -0.81 -2.57
N MET A 12 2.84 -1.42 -3.55
CA MET A 12 1.46 -1.11 -3.94
C MET A 12 0.59 -2.34 -3.80
N ILE A 13 -0.48 -2.21 -3.02
CA ILE A 13 -1.54 -3.21 -2.88
C ILE A 13 -2.79 -2.62 -3.52
N SER A 14 -3.14 -3.12 -4.70
CA SER A 14 -4.33 -2.70 -5.43
C SER A 14 -5.41 -3.73 -5.23
N THR A 15 -6.61 -3.27 -4.90
CA THR A 15 -7.76 -4.11 -4.61
C THR A 15 -8.94 -3.73 -5.49
N ARG A 16 -9.72 -4.74 -5.86
CA ARG A 16 -11.08 -4.56 -6.38
C ARG A 16 -12.02 -5.30 -5.45
N ALA A 17 -12.70 -4.54 -4.59
CA ALA A 17 -13.66 -5.07 -3.64
C ALA A 17 -14.82 -5.78 -4.35
N ALA A 18 -15.40 -6.80 -3.71
CA ALA A 18 -16.57 -7.51 -4.24
C ALA A 18 -17.83 -6.64 -4.29
N GLY A 19 -17.88 -5.58 -3.48
CA GLY A 19 -18.97 -4.62 -3.39
C GLY A 19 -18.61 -3.42 -2.53
N ILE A 20 -19.57 -2.51 -2.35
CA ILE A 20 -19.38 -1.28 -1.57
C ILE A 20 -19.14 -1.57 -0.09
N ILE A 21 -19.83 -2.57 0.48
CA ILE A 21 -19.65 -2.98 1.87
C ILE A 21 -18.22 -3.49 2.10
N GLU A 22 -17.70 -4.30 1.18
CA GLU A 22 -16.32 -4.78 1.24
C GLU A 22 -15.33 -3.64 1.07
N ALA A 23 -15.61 -2.68 0.18
CA ALA A 23 -14.76 -1.49 0.01
C ALA A 23 -14.66 -0.67 1.31
N GLU A 24 -15.77 -0.47 2.03
CA GLU A 24 -15.78 0.20 3.34
C GLU A 24 -14.95 -0.58 4.38
N LYS A 25 -15.07 -1.92 4.41
CA LYS A 25 -14.24 -2.77 5.29
C LYS A 25 -12.75 -2.64 4.97
N ILE A 26 -12.38 -2.60 3.68
CA ILE A 26 -10.98 -2.39 3.25
C ILE A 26 -10.45 -1.07 3.79
N LEU A 27 -11.21 0.02 3.66
CA LEU A 27 -10.81 1.35 4.17
C LEU A 27 -10.66 1.35 5.70
N GLU A 28 -11.56 0.68 6.41
CA GLU A 28 -11.48 0.56 7.88
C GLU A 28 -10.25 -0.23 8.32
N ILE A 29 -9.94 -1.35 7.66
CA ILE A 29 -8.70 -2.11 7.90
C ILE A 29 -7.48 -1.20 7.67
N CYS A 30 -7.46 -0.46 6.56
CA CYS A 30 -6.35 0.47 6.28
C CYS A 30 -6.19 1.54 7.37
N ARG A 31 -7.29 2.07 7.92
CA ARG A 31 -7.28 3.04 9.01
C ARG A 31 -6.71 2.46 10.30
N GLN A 32 -7.13 1.25 10.66
CA GLN A 32 -6.61 0.53 11.83
C GLN A 32 -5.13 0.19 11.69
N THR A 33 -4.72 -0.28 10.51
CA THR A 33 -3.32 -0.53 10.18
C THR A 33 -2.52 0.76 10.32
N HIS A 34 -2.96 1.86 9.72
CA HIS A 34 -2.27 3.16 9.82
C HIS A 34 -2.06 3.63 11.27
N GLN A 35 -3.05 3.42 12.14
CA GLN A 35 -2.95 3.76 13.57
C GLN A 35 -1.98 2.85 14.34
N SER A 36 -1.76 1.63 13.85
CA SER A 36 -0.92 0.61 14.50
C SER A 36 0.52 0.59 13.97
N ILE A 37 0.82 1.35 12.91
CA ILE A 37 2.17 1.41 12.34
C ILE A 37 3.11 2.06 13.35
N ALA A 38 4.00 1.23 13.90
CA ALA A 38 5.18 1.65 14.63
C ALA A 38 6.42 1.10 13.91
N GLY A 39 7.21 1.96 13.27
CA GLY A 39 8.44 1.50 12.62
C GLY A 39 9.21 2.59 11.87
N GLU A 40 10.53 2.59 12.03
CA GLU A 40 11.43 3.63 11.47
C GLU A 40 11.65 3.56 9.95
N LYS A 41 11.18 2.50 9.28
CA LYS A 41 11.50 2.22 7.86
C LYS A 41 10.38 2.56 6.89
N LEU A 42 9.12 2.52 7.34
CA LEU A 42 7.99 2.98 6.54
C LEU A 42 7.97 4.50 6.61
N LEU A 43 8.11 5.14 5.46
CA LEU A 43 8.10 6.59 5.34
C LEU A 43 6.67 7.13 5.31
N LYS A 44 5.78 6.42 4.60
CA LYS A 44 4.41 6.85 4.38
C LYS A 44 3.51 5.68 4.00
N MET A 45 2.29 5.70 4.51
CA MET A 45 1.17 4.94 3.94
C MET A 45 0.17 5.92 3.35
N THR A 46 -0.36 5.63 2.17
CA THR A 46 -1.40 6.46 1.52
C THR A 46 -2.42 5.55 0.84
N VAL A 47 -3.70 5.89 0.98
CA VAL A 47 -4.80 5.14 0.38
C VAL A 47 -5.47 6.01 -0.66
N PHE A 48 -5.71 5.45 -1.84
CA PHE A 48 -6.35 6.10 -2.97
C PHE A 48 -7.61 5.32 -3.35
N CYS A 49 -8.70 6.04 -3.58
CA CYS A 49 -9.92 5.47 -4.15
C CYS A 49 -10.02 5.87 -5.62
N ASN A 50 -10.39 4.92 -6.48
CA ASN A 50 -10.63 5.22 -7.88
C ASN A 50 -11.90 6.10 -8.02
N THR A 51 -11.80 7.19 -8.79
CA THR A 51 -12.88 8.16 -8.94
C THR A 51 -14.08 7.64 -9.75
N ARG A 52 -13.89 6.59 -10.56
CA ARG A 52 -14.93 5.97 -11.39
C ARG A 52 -15.49 4.69 -10.76
N TYR A 53 -14.67 3.96 -10.02
CA TYR A 53 -15.02 2.66 -9.44
C TYR A 53 -14.80 2.69 -7.94
N ALA A 54 -15.86 2.96 -7.16
CA ALA A 54 -15.75 3.06 -5.70
C ALA A 54 -15.25 1.77 -5.01
N THR A 55 -15.28 0.63 -5.72
CA THR A 55 -14.74 -0.66 -5.27
C THR A 55 -13.23 -0.82 -5.52
N ASP A 56 -12.63 0.05 -6.34
CA ASP A 56 -11.21 -0.05 -6.69
C ASP A 56 -10.40 0.88 -5.77
N ILE A 57 -9.58 0.27 -4.92
CA ILE A 57 -8.78 0.97 -3.89
C ILE A 57 -7.31 0.58 -4.07
N SER A 58 -6.41 1.55 -4.03
CA SER A 58 -4.96 1.32 -4.04
C SER A 58 -4.31 1.81 -2.76
N ILE A 59 -3.46 0.98 -2.17
CA ILE A 59 -2.75 1.25 -0.92
C ILE A 59 -1.26 1.31 -1.25
N HIS A 60 -0.65 2.44 -0.95
CA HIS A 60 0.74 2.73 -1.21
C HIS A 60 1.52 2.73 0.11
N LEU A 61 2.58 1.92 0.19
CA LEU A 61 3.54 1.87 1.29
C LEU A 61 4.90 2.31 0.75
N GLN A 62 5.38 3.47 1.21
CA GLN A 62 6.69 4.01 0.84
C GLN A 62 7.75 3.61 1.86
N TRP A 63 8.86 3.05 1.38
CA TRP A 63 9.95 2.53 2.19
C TRP A 63 11.27 3.21 1.85
N LYS A 64 12.08 3.45 2.88
CA LYS A 64 13.44 4.03 2.75
C LYS A 64 14.48 3.02 2.20
N SER A 65 14.13 1.74 2.21
CA SER A 65 15.02 0.64 1.82
C SER A 65 14.21 -0.50 1.21
N ASN A 66 14.86 -1.36 0.44
CA ASN A 66 14.24 -2.53 -0.19
C ASN A 66 13.48 -3.40 0.84
N PRO A 67 12.15 -3.56 0.72
CA PRO A 67 11.37 -4.41 1.62
C PRO A 67 11.47 -5.92 1.30
N GLY A 68 12.25 -6.31 0.29
CA GLY A 68 12.35 -7.70 -0.19
C GLY A 68 11.24 -8.02 -1.19
N ASN A 69 10.67 -9.23 -1.13
CA ASN A 69 9.53 -9.63 -1.98
C ASN A 69 8.18 -9.11 -1.42
N GLY A 70 8.16 -7.86 -0.96
CA GLY A 70 7.09 -7.26 -0.16
C GLY A 70 7.44 -7.21 1.33
N SER A 71 6.93 -6.20 2.02
CA SER A 71 7.16 -6.03 3.46
C SER A 71 6.32 -7.00 4.28
N VAL A 72 6.66 -7.19 5.56
CA VAL A 72 5.79 -7.94 6.50
C VAL A 72 4.42 -7.29 6.56
N LEU A 73 4.38 -5.97 6.74
CA LEU A 73 3.16 -5.18 6.76
C LEU A 73 2.33 -5.34 5.48
N GLY A 74 2.97 -5.27 4.31
CA GLY A 74 2.30 -5.39 3.03
C GLY A 74 1.72 -6.78 2.79
N ARG A 75 2.42 -7.83 3.23
CA ARG A 75 1.88 -9.21 3.19
C ARG A 75 0.74 -9.42 4.17
N GLU A 76 0.86 -8.93 5.39
CA GLU A 76 -0.19 -9.02 6.41
C GLU A 76 -1.45 -8.29 5.94
N LEU A 77 -1.29 -7.08 5.40
CA LEU A 77 -2.39 -6.30 4.85
C LEU A 77 -3.01 -7.01 3.65
N SER A 78 -2.22 -7.50 2.68
CA SER A 78 -2.74 -8.26 1.54
C SER A 78 -3.51 -9.51 1.98
N SER A 79 -3.03 -10.22 3.00
CA SER A 79 -3.70 -11.39 3.57
C SER A 79 -5.04 -11.01 4.22
N ALA A 80 -5.06 -9.95 5.03
CA ALA A 80 -6.27 -9.46 5.70
C ALA A 80 -7.36 -9.02 4.71
N LEU A 81 -6.95 -8.53 3.53
CA LEU A 81 -7.87 -8.06 2.50
C LEU A 81 -8.36 -9.17 1.56
N ALA A 82 -7.70 -10.34 1.52
CA ALA A 82 -7.91 -11.38 0.50
C ALA A 82 -9.35 -11.93 0.46
N GLY A 83 -10.09 -11.86 1.56
CA GLY A 83 -11.49 -12.26 1.64
C GLY A 83 -12.50 -11.19 1.17
N LEU A 84 -12.04 -9.99 0.82
CA LEU A 84 -12.91 -8.84 0.49
C LEU A 84 -12.95 -8.51 -1.00
N GLY A 85 -12.13 -9.18 -1.83
CA GLY A 85 -12.10 -8.94 -3.26
C GLY A 85 -10.86 -9.51 -3.95
N LEU A 86 -10.57 -9.01 -5.14
CA LEU A 86 -9.34 -9.33 -5.88
C LEU A 86 -8.21 -8.43 -5.41
N ILE A 87 -7.00 -8.98 -5.32
CA ILE A 87 -5.80 -8.27 -4.86
C ILE A 87 -4.67 -8.45 -5.86
N SER A 88 -3.95 -7.37 -6.09
CA SER A 88 -2.63 -7.34 -6.72
C SER A 88 -1.65 -6.69 -5.76
N HIS A 89 -0.51 -7.33 -5.55
CA HIS A 89 0.56 -6.84 -4.67
C HIS A 89 1.85 -6.73 -5.48
N THR A 90 2.37 -5.52 -5.61
CA THR A 90 3.51 -5.20 -6.47
C THR A 90 4.51 -4.30 -5.77
N LEU A 91 5.76 -4.32 -6.23
CA LEU A 91 6.85 -3.52 -5.70
C LEU A 91 7.50 -2.71 -6.82
N TRP A 92 7.74 -1.44 -6.53
CA TRP A 92 8.26 -0.44 -7.46
C TRP A 92 9.44 0.29 -6.79
N ILE A 93 10.34 0.82 -7.62
CA ILE A 93 11.41 1.72 -7.19
C ILE A 93 11.17 3.05 -7.88
N GLU A 94 11.15 4.13 -7.10
CA GLU A 94 11.07 5.48 -7.63
C GLU A 94 12.27 5.74 -8.54
N GLN A 95 11.99 6.20 -9.76
CA GLN A 95 13.01 6.66 -10.70
C GLN A 95 13.18 8.17 -10.57
N GLU A 96 14.30 8.70 -11.05
CA GLU A 96 14.54 10.14 -11.06
C GLU A 96 13.45 10.88 -11.85
N GLU A 97 13.08 12.08 -11.40
CA GLU A 97 12.19 12.97 -12.15
C GLU A 97 12.91 13.43 -13.43
N PHE A 98 12.25 13.24 -14.59
CA PHE A 98 12.75 13.62 -15.91
C PHE A 98 12.09 14.90 -16.43
#